data_AF-A0A5J9TZC4-F1
#
_entry.id   AF-A0A5J9TZC4-F1
#
_cell.length_a   1.000
_cell.length_b   1.000
_cell.length_c   1.000
_cell.angle_alpha   90.00
_cell.angle_beta   90.00
_cell.angle_gamma   90.00
#
_symmetry.space_group_name_H-M   'P 1'
#
loop_
_entity.id
_entity.type
_entity.pdbx_description
1 polymer ?
#
loop_
_entity_poly.entity_id
_entity_poly.type
_entity_poly.pdbx_seq_one_letter_code
_entity_poly.pdbx_strand_id
1 'polypeptide(L)' 'MEEPAAARTRGCVFAVWLHGLGNCGRANEPIADHFSAAAFVNTRWAFPTAPTSPVTCNHARFSGFMGQPTR' A
#
# COMPACT_ATOMS: atom_id res chain seq x y z
N MET A 1 29.79 24.85 9.25
CA MET A 1 28.80 25.18 10.30
C MET A 1 27.46 24.81 9.71
N GLU A 2 26.95 23.65 10.09
CA GLU A 2 25.74 23.05 9.53
C GLU A 2 24.53 23.92 9.91
N GLU A 3 23.76 24.37 8.91
CA GLU A 3 22.53 25.14 9.11
C GLU A 3 21.57 24.31 9.96
N PRO A 4 20.94 24.86 11.02
CA PRO A 4 19.96 24.10 11.78
C PRO A 4 18.77 23.90 10.85
N ALA A 5 18.69 22.71 10.25
CA ALA A 5 17.54 22.30 9.47
C ALA A 5 16.31 22.64 10.30
N ALA A 6 15.60 23.64 9.82
CA ALA A 6 14.44 24.22 10.47
C ALA A 6 13.58 23.10 11.03
N ALA A 7 12.90 23.38 12.13
CA ALA A 7 11.78 22.62 12.63
C ALA A 7 10.70 22.49 11.54
N ARG A 8 10.97 21.69 10.50
CA ARG A 8 9.99 21.15 9.59
C ARG A 8 9.12 20.35 10.51
N THR A 9 7.89 20.79 10.64
CA THR A 9 6.80 20.15 11.36
C THR A 9 7.11 18.66 11.46
N ARG A 10 7.20 18.10 12.68
CA ARG A 10 7.20 16.64 12.88
C ARG A 10 5.81 16.10 12.48
N GLY A 11 5.37 16.42 11.27
CA GLY A 11 4.10 16.08 10.71
C GLY A 11 4.14 14.59 10.41
N CYS A 12 3.15 13.88 10.92
CA CYS A 12 2.91 12.52 10.48
C CYS A 12 2.51 12.58 9.01
N VAL A 13 3.23 11.85 8.15
CA VAL A 13 2.84 11.69 6.74
C VAL A 13 1.84 10.56 6.69
N PHE A 14 0.78 10.69 5.89
CA PHE A 14 -0.13 9.59 5.63
C PHE A 14 -0.02 9.19 4.16
N ALA A 15 0.38 7.96 3.90
CA ALA A 15 0.58 7.42 2.55
C ALA A 15 -0.44 6.31 2.28
N VAL A 16 -1.09 6.38 1.11
CA VAL A 16 -2.02 5.34 0.64
C VAL A 16 -1.40 4.66 -0.57
N TRP A 17 -1.21 3.35 -0.47
CA TRP A 17 -0.70 2.51 -1.56
C TRP A 17 -1.83 1.71 -2.20
N LEU A 18 -2.08 1.94 -3.49
CA LEU A 18 -3.11 1.23 -4.25
C LEU A 18 -2.47 0.11 -5.07
N HIS A 19 -2.85 -1.14 -4.80
CA HIS A 19 -2.31 -2.30 -5.49
C HIS A 19 -2.85 -2.45 -6.92
N GLY A 20 -2.16 -3.25 -7.74
CA GLY A 20 -2.61 -3.59 -9.09
C GLY A 20 -3.71 -4.66 -9.15
N LEU A 21 -4.20 -4.96 -10.36
CA LEU A 21 -5.20 -6.00 -10.62
C LEU A 21 -4.82 -7.36 -10.02
N GLY A 22 -5.79 -8.05 -9.39
CA GLY A 22 -5.61 -9.41 -8.86
C GLY A 22 -4.71 -9.50 -7.62
N ASN A 23 -4.24 -8.37 -7.10
CA ASN A 23 -3.46 -8.28 -5.87
C ASN A 23 -4.35 -7.85 -4.69
N CYS A 24 -3.80 -7.81 -3.48
CA CYS A 24 -4.46 -7.28 -2.28
C CYS A 24 -3.53 -6.32 -1.53
N GLY A 25 -4.10 -5.53 -0.62
CA GLY A 25 -3.36 -4.57 0.18
C GLY A 25 -2.27 -5.23 1.03
N ARG A 26 -2.62 -6.31 1.75
CA ARG A 26 -1.68 -7.03 2.63
C ARG A 26 -0.43 -7.51 1.91
N ALA A 27 -0.54 -7.98 0.67
CA ALA A 27 0.60 -8.45 -0.12
C ALA A 27 1.61 -7.34 -0.46
N ASN A 28 1.24 -6.06 -0.28
CA ASN A 28 2.08 -4.90 -0.57
C ASN A 28 2.62 -4.22 0.70
N GLU A 29 2.24 -4.66 1.91
CA GLU A 29 2.72 -4.08 3.17
C GLU A 29 4.26 -3.97 3.27
N PRO A 30 5.06 -4.97 2.81
CA PRO A 30 6.53 -4.90 2.86
C PRO A 30 7.15 -3.76 2.03
N ILE A 31 6.39 -3.10 1.15
CA ILE A 31 6.88 -1.97 0.37
C ILE A 31 7.29 -0.81 1.28
N ALA A 32 6.64 -0.63 2.43
CA ALA A 32 6.99 0.41 3.40
C ALA A 32 8.43 0.27 3.91
N ASP A 33 8.94 -0.96 4.03
CA ASP A 33 10.29 -1.25 4.56
C ASP A 33 11.41 -0.76 3.63
N HIS A 34 11.09 -0.51 2.35
CA HIS A 34 12.03 0.05 1.39
C HIS A 34 12.18 1.59 1.50
N PHE A 35 11.32 2.28 2.26
CA PHE A 35 11.37 3.73 2.46
C PHE A 35 12.15 4.11 3.72
N SER A 36 13.49 4.11 3.62
CA SER A 36 14.39 4.35 4.75
C SER A 36 14.81 5.82 4.97
N ALA A 37 14.46 6.73 4.05
CA ALA A 37 14.84 8.14 4.19
C ALA A 37 14.14 8.81 5.38
N ALA A 38 14.82 9.75 6.05
CA ALA A 38 14.32 10.44 7.25
C ALA A 38 12.94 11.10 7.07
N ALA A 39 12.58 11.46 5.83
CA ALA A 39 11.26 11.99 5.50
C ALA A 39 10.11 11.00 5.77
N PHE A 40 10.39 9.69 5.80
CA PHE A 40 9.37 8.64 5.94
C PHE A 40 9.25 8.06 7.36
N VAL A 41 10.12 8.46 8.30
CA VAL A 41 10.21 7.87 9.65
C VAL A 41 8.89 7.91 10.44
N ASN A 42 8.05 8.93 10.20
CA ASN A 42 6.74 9.09 10.85
C ASN A 42 5.58 8.86 9.86
N THR A 43 5.78 8.04 8.83
CA THR A 43 4.73 7.74 7.86
C THR A 43 3.78 6.70 8.39
N ARG A 44 2.49 7.02 8.45
CA ARG A 44 1.42 6.06 8.60
C ARG A 44 1.01 5.58 7.21
N TRP A 45 1.08 4.27 7.00
CA TRP A 45 0.75 3.64 5.73
C TRP A 45 -0.64 3.03 5.75
N ALA A 46 -1.33 3.07 4.61
CA ALA A 46 -2.56 2.34 4.38
C ALA A 46 -2.46 1.53 3.09
N PHE A 47 -2.76 0.24 3.19
CA PHE A 47 -2.79 -0.71 2.09
C PHE A 47 -4.21 -1.29 1.96
N PRO A 48 -5.18 -0.53 1.41
CA PRO A 48 -6.53 -1.03 1.22
C PRO A 48 -6.57 -2.17 0.20
N THR A 49 -7.51 -3.10 0.37
CA THR A 49 -7.81 -4.13 -0.63
C THR A 49 -9.05 -3.73 -1.41
N ALA A 50 -8.95 -3.67 -2.74
CA ALA A 50 -10.07 -3.36 -3.60
C ALA A 50 -11.18 -4.42 -3.49
N PRO A 51 -12.46 -4.04 -3.65
CA PRO A 51 -13.56 -5.01 -3.68
C PRO A 51 -13.43 -5.97 -4.87
N THR A 52 -14.07 -7.12 -4.72
CA THR A 52 -14.14 -8.12 -5.79
C THR A 52 -15.18 -7.72 -6.83
N SER A 53 -14.72 -7.42 -8.05
CA SER A 53 -15.56 -6.96 -9.16
C SER A 53 -15.08 -7.50 -10.51
N PRO A 54 -15.99 -7.90 -11.43
CA PRO A 54 -15.61 -8.27 -12.80
C PRO A 54 -14.86 -7.13 -13.49
N VAL A 55 -13.78 -7.46 -14.20
CA VAL A 55 -13.00 -6.48 -14.97
C VAL A 55 -13.12 -6.81 -16.45
N THR A 56 -13.91 -6.01 -17.17
CA THR A 56 -14.35 -6.26 -18.55
C THR A 56 -13.22 -6.19 -19.57
N CYS A 57 -12.25 -5.29 -19.39
CA CYS A 57 -11.07 -5.20 -20.25
C CYS A 57 -10.10 -6.38 -20.09
N ASN A 58 -10.24 -7.18 -19.02
CA ASN A 58 -9.38 -8.33 -18.72
C ASN A 58 -10.06 -9.68 -18.98
N HIS A 59 -11.05 -9.71 -19.87
CA HIS A 59 -11.81 -10.93 -20.23
C HIS A 59 -12.35 -11.70 -19.00
N ALA A 60 -12.73 -10.99 -17.93
CA ALA A 60 -13.22 -11.59 -16.68
C ALA A 60 -12.24 -12.57 -16.00
N ARG A 61 -10.92 -12.46 -16.17
CA ARG A 61 -9.97 -13.12 -15.26
C ARG A 61 -9.99 -12.44 -13.89
N PHE A 62 -10.94 -12.87 -13.06
CA PHE A 62 -11.02 -12.51 -11.66
C PHE A 62 -10.37 -13.64 -10.84
N SER A 63 -9.07 -13.56 -10.56
CA SER A 63 -8.47 -14.42 -9.53
C SER A 63 -8.69 -13.77 -8.16
N GLY A 64 -9.95 -13.68 -7.75
CA GLY A 64 -10.23 -13.66 -6.32
C GLY A 64 -9.67 -14.97 -5.76
N PHE A 65 -8.92 -14.88 -4.66
CA PHE A 65 -8.56 -16.03 -3.86
C PHE A 65 -9.85 -16.64 -3.31
N MET A 66 -10.53 -17.44 -4.14
CA MET A 66 -11.64 -18.26 -3.72
C MET A 66 -10.99 -19.30 -2.81
N GLY A 67 -11.14 -19.08 -1.50
CA GLY A 67 -10.89 -20.11 -0.52
C GLY A 67 -11.52 -21.40 -1.03
N GLN A 68 -10.69 -22.44 -1.12
CA GLN A 68 -11.11 -23.78 -1.46
C GLN A 68 -12.38 -24.13 -0.66
N PRO A 69 -13.45 -24.63 -1.29
CA PRO A 69 -14.56 -25.18 -0.52
C PRO A 69 -14.02 -26.37 0.26
N THR A 70 -14.06 -26.28 1.58
CA THR A 70 -14.00 -27.48 2.41
C THR A 70 -15.31 -28.23 2.23
N ARG A 71 -15.20 -29.39 1.56
CA ARG A 71 -16.18 -30.45 1.34
C ARG A 71 -17.14 -30.25 0.18
#